data_AF-A0AA42BVR6-F1
#
_entry.id   AF-A0AA42BVR6-F1
#
_cell.length_a   1.000
_cell.length_b   1.000
_cell.length_c   1.000
_cell.angle_alpha   90.00
_cell.angle_beta   90.00
_cell.angle_gamma   90.00
#
_symmetry.space_group_name_H-M   'P 1'
#
loop_
_entity.id
_entity.type
_entity.pdbx_description
1 polymer ?
#
loop_
_entity_poly.entity_id
_entity_poly.type
_entity_poly.pdbx_seq_one_letter_code
_entity_poly.pdbx_strand_id
1 'polypeptide(L)' 'MARKKRIDPMNPFSGKPGFINNLNRIVYRYAGPAQVGIGRAEAPYVPPADPRCPLCGAPMAAHEIDRTGERTQLHCPTP' A
#
# COMPACT_ATOMS: atom_id res chain seq x y z
N MET A 1 -15.32 3.23 40.48
CA MET A 1 -16.22 3.16 39.31
C MET A 1 -15.49 2.49 38.16
N ALA A 2 -15.88 1.27 37.77
CA ALA A 2 -15.21 0.54 36.68
C ALA A 2 -15.49 1.25 35.34
N ARG A 3 -14.44 1.76 34.70
CA ARG A 3 -14.52 2.39 33.37
C ARG A 3 -15.03 1.34 32.37
N LYS A 4 -16.29 1.46 31.94
CA LYS A 4 -16.87 0.60 30.90
C LYS A 4 -15.97 0.69 29.66
N LYS A 5 -15.28 -0.41 29.35
CA LYS A 5 -14.33 -0.48 28.24
C LYS A 5 -15.13 -0.26 26.95
N ARG A 6 -15.01 0.92 26.34
CA ARG A 6 -15.65 1.20 25.04
C ARG A 6 -15.05 0.23 24.03
N ILE A 7 -15.87 -0.70 23.55
CA ILE A 7 -15.50 -1.61 22.47
C ILE A 7 -15.59 -0.76 21.20
N ASP A 8 -14.46 -0.60 20.52
CA ASP A 8 -14.44 0.04 19.21
C ASP A 8 -15.04 -0.94 18.19
N PRO A 9 -16.20 -0.63 17.59
CA PRO A 9 -16.84 -1.50 16.62
C PRO A 9 -16.03 -1.65 15.33
N MET A 10 -15.10 -0.74 15.05
CA MET A 10 -14.24 -0.79 13.85
C MET A 10 -12.98 -1.64 14.08
N ASN A 11 -12.64 -1.97 15.33
CA ASN A 11 -11.44 -2.74 15.63
C ASN A 11 -11.66 -4.24 15.35
N PRO A 12 -10.94 -4.85 14.39
CA PRO A 12 -11.13 -6.24 13.99
C PRO A 12 -10.68 -7.26 15.06
N PHE A 13 -10.05 -6.79 16.14
CA PHE A 13 -9.61 -7.58 17.30
C PHE A 13 -10.56 -7.42 18.50
N SER A 14 -11.62 -6.61 18.40
CA SER A 14 -12.68 -6.53 19.41
C SER A 14 -13.43 -7.87 19.54
N GLY A 15 -13.72 -8.30 20.77
CA GLY A 15 -14.48 -9.55 21.04
C GLY A 15 -13.74 -10.88 20.82
N LYS A 16 -12.59 -10.88 20.14
CA LYS A 16 -11.78 -12.09 19.92
C LYS A 16 -10.98 -12.49 21.19
N PRO A 17 -11.00 -13.77 21.59
CA PRO A 17 -10.23 -14.27 22.74
C PRO A 17 -8.75 -14.47 22.39
N GLY A 18 -7.90 -14.56 23.41
CA GLY A 18 -6.47 -14.87 23.25
C GLY A 18 -5.51 -13.69 23.46
N PHE A 19 -4.27 -14.02 23.82
CA PHE A 19 -3.23 -13.06 24.18
C PHE A 19 -2.87 -12.12 23.01
N ILE A 20 -2.63 -12.69 21.82
CA ILE A 20 -2.29 -11.94 20.60
C ILE A 20 -3.40 -10.95 20.23
N ASN A 21 -4.66 -11.37 20.31
CA ASN A 21 -5.80 -10.51 20.01
C ASN A 21 -5.93 -9.36 21.02
N ASN A 22 -5.57 -9.58 22.28
CA ASN A 22 -5.56 -8.50 23.28
C ASN A 22 -4.44 -7.50 23.02
N LEU A 23 -3.24 -7.97 22.64
CA LEU A 23 -2.13 -7.11 22.24
C LEU A 23 -2.49 -6.27 21.00
N ASN A 24 -3.01 -6.91 19.95
CA ASN A 24 -3.42 -6.23 18.72
C ASN A 24 -4.52 -5.19 18.97
N ARG A 25 -5.42 -5.41 19.94
CA ARG A 25 -6.43 -4.42 20.34
C ARG A 25 -5.83 -3.15 20.93
N ILE A 26 -4.74 -3.28 21.69
CA ILE A 26 -4.00 -2.14 22.23
C ILE A 26 -3.27 -1.41 21.09
N VAL A 27 -2.56 -2.14 20.24
CA VAL A 27 -1.84 -1.57 19.09
C VAL A 27 -2.78 -0.81 18.17
N TYR A 28 -3.92 -1.41 17.78
CA TYR A 28 -4.93 -0.78 16.91
C TYR A 28 -5.45 0.56 17.46
N ARG A 29 -5.54 0.71 18.80
CA ARG A 29 -6.00 1.97 19.42
C ARG A 29 -5.01 3.12 19.19
N TYR A 30 -3.72 2.83 19.07
CA TYR A 30 -2.67 3.85 18.90
C TYR A 30 -2.25 4.00 17.43
N ALA A 31 -2.09 2.88 16.72
CA ALA A 31 -1.72 2.86 15.31
C ALA A 31 -2.89 3.21 14.37
N GLY A 32 -4.13 3.06 14.84
CA GLY A 32 -5.32 3.20 14.03
C GLY A 32 -5.53 2.01 13.08
N PRO A 33 -6.53 2.10 12.18
CA PRO A 33 -6.63 1.15 11.08
C PRO A 33 -5.34 1.20 10.25
N ALA A 34 -4.82 0.04 9.87
CA ALA A 34 -3.74 -0.01 8.90
C ALA A 34 -4.19 0.75 7.65
N GLN A 35 -3.40 1.73 7.19
CA GLN A 35 -3.66 2.53 6.00
C GLN A 35 -3.45 1.70 4.72
N VAL A 36 -4.08 0.53 4.63
CA VAL A 36 -4.22 -0.22 3.39
C VAL A 36 -5.36 0.45 2.61
N GLY A 37 -5.07 1.64 2.09
CA GLY A 37 -6.06 2.50 1.42
C GLY A 37 -6.95 3.31 2.37
N ILE A 38 -7.74 4.20 1.76
CA ILE A 38 -8.64 5.19 2.36
C ILE A 38 -9.89 4.59 3.07
N GLY A 39 -9.79 3.36 3.59
CA GLY A 39 -10.88 2.69 4.31
C GLY A 39 -12.07 2.27 3.43
N ARG A 40 -11.92 2.34 2.10
CA ARG A 40 -12.86 1.80 1.11
C ARG A 40 -12.13 0.80 0.22
N ALA A 41 -12.88 -0.13 -0.36
CA ALA A 41 -12.35 -1.01 -1.40
C ALA A 41 -11.80 -0.14 -2.55
N GLU A 42 -10.49 -0.23 -2.78
CA GLU A 42 -9.81 0.37 -3.91
C GLU A 42 -9.70 -0.69 -5.00
N ALA A 43 -10.01 -0.31 -6.25
CA ALA A 43 -9.80 -1.20 -7.37
C ALA A 43 -8.28 -1.43 -7.55
N PRO A 44 -7.85 -2.63 -7.98
CA PRO A 44 -6.46 -2.83 -8.35
C PRO A 44 -6.01 -1.78 -9.35
N TYR A 45 -4.75 -1.36 -9.24
CA TYR A 45 -4.15 -0.47 -10.24
C TYR A 45 -4.24 -1.10 -11.63
N VAL A 46 -4.84 -0.38 -12.58
CA VAL A 46 -4.90 -0.77 -13.99
C VAL A 46 -3.88 0.07 -14.75
N PRO A 47 -2.78 -0.52 -15.26
CA PRO A 47 -1.83 0.23 -16.06
C PRO A 47 -2.49 0.73 -17.35
N PRO A 48 -2.13 1.93 -17.84
CA PRO A 48 -2.52 2.37 -19.18
C PRO A 48 -2.06 1.37 -20.23
N ALA A 49 -2.86 1.20 -21.30
CA ALA A 49 -2.52 0.26 -22.38
C ALA A 49 -1.23 0.65 -23.14
N ASP A 50 -0.95 1.95 -23.26
CA ASP A 50 0.26 2.48 -23.90
C ASP A 50 0.93 3.52 -22.98
N PRO A 51 1.71 3.08 -21.97
CA PRO A 51 2.38 3.99 -21.06
C PRO A 51 3.46 4.79 -21.78
N ARG A 52 3.45 6.11 -21.56
CA ARG A 52 4.38 7.07 -22.18
C ARG A 52 5.46 7.48 -21.18
N CYS A 53 6.69 7.63 -21.66
CA CYS A 53 7.79 8.13 -20.85
C CYS A 53 7.51 9.57 -20.38
N PRO A 54 7.60 9.88 -19.08
CA PRO A 54 7.39 11.25 -18.60
C PRO A 54 8.54 12.19 -18.96
N LEU A 55 9.69 11.66 -19.42
CA LEU A 55 10.86 12.45 -19.80
C LEU A 55 10.87 12.77 -21.30
N CYS A 56 10.72 11.77 -22.17
CA CYS A 56 10.83 11.95 -23.62
C CYS A 56 9.49 11.82 -24.39
N GLY A 57 8.41 11.37 -23.74
CA GLY A 57 7.10 11.20 -24.39
C GLY A 57 6.97 9.98 -25.32
N ALA A 58 8.05 9.24 -25.59
CA ALA A 58 8.00 8.02 -26.40
C ALA A 58 7.30 6.86 -25.66
N PRO A 59 6.76 5.86 -26.38
CA PRO A 59 6.19 4.65 -25.77
C PRO A 59 7.22 3.94 -24.89
N MET A 60 6.82 3.50 -23.69
CA MET A 60 7.72 2.76 -22.79
C MET A 60 8.29 1.48 -23.42
N ALA A 61 7.54 0.84 -24.32
CA ALA A 61 7.97 -0.34 -25.05
C ALA A 61 9.21 -0.12 -25.94
N ALA A 62 9.52 1.13 -26.30
CA ALA A 62 10.69 1.47 -27.09
C ALA A 62 11.96 1.72 -26.25
N HIS A 63 11.87 1.69 -24.91
CA HIS A 63 13.01 1.95 -24.04
C HIS A 63 13.82 0.68 -23.77
N GLU A 64 15.14 0.84 -23.68
CA GLU A 64 16.04 -0.24 -23.24
C GLU A 64 16.21 -0.20 -21.72
N ILE A 65 16.03 -1.34 -21.07
CA ILE A 65 16.22 -1.50 -19.62
C ILE A 65 17.54 -2.24 -19.39
N ASP A 66 18.58 -1.50 -19.01
CA ASP A 66 19.88 -2.08 -18.66
C ASP A 66 19.88 -2.50 -17.18
N ARG A 67 20.15 -3.79 -16.94
CA ARG A 67 20.21 -4.40 -15.60
C ARG A 67 21.62 -4.90 -15.22
N THR A 68 22.64 -4.52 -16.00
CA THR A 68 24.00 -5.03 -15.84
C THR A 68 24.81 -4.30 -14.77
N GLY A 69 24.48 -3.04 -14.48
CA GLY A 69 25.17 -2.23 -13.47
C GLY A 69 24.68 -2.45 -12.03
N GLU A 70 25.24 -1.66 -11.10
CA GLU A 70 24.83 -1.63 -9.68
C GLU A 70 23.34 -1.26 -9.50
N ARG A 71 22.80 -0.50 -10.46
CA ARG A 71 21.40 -0.08 -10.50
C ARG A 71 20.83 -0.28 -11.90
N THR A 72 19.54 -0.63 -11.96
CA THR A 72 18.80 -0.68 -13.21
C THR A 72 18.70 0.72 -13.82
N GLN A 73 19.13 0.85 -15.06
CA GLN A 73 19.02 2.07 -15.86
C GLN A 73 17.97 1.88 -16.95
N LEU A 74 17.36 2.99 -17.37
CA LEU A 74 16.38 3.02 -18.43
C LEU A 74 16.81 4.06 -19.46
N HIS A 75 17.00 3.63 -20.71
CA HIS A 75 17.51 4.46 -21.80
C HIS A 75 16.37 4.88 -22.73
N CYS A 76 16.28 6.18 -22.99
CA CYS A 76 15.29 6.74 -23.91
C CYS A 76 15.60 6.40 -25.37
N PRO A 77 14.59 6.03 -26.17
CA PRO A 77 14.75 5.83 -27.61
C PRO A 77 14.90 7.17 -28.30
N THR A 78 16.14 7.49 -28.69
CA THR A 78 16.58 8.74 -29.35
C THR A 78 16.45 9.99 -28.45
N PRO A 79 17.49 10.83 -28.32
CA PRO A 79 17.39 12.11 -27.60
C PRO A 79 16.47 13.12 -28.29
#